data_AF-R1BBG7-F1
#
_entry.id   AF-R1BBG7-F1
#
_cell.length_a   1.000
_cell.length_b   1.000
_cell.length_c   1.000
_cell.angle_alpha   90.00
_cell.angle_beta   90.00
_cell.angle_gamma   90.00
#
_symmetry.space_group_name_H-M   'P 1'
#
loop_
_entity.id
_entity.type
_entity.pdbx_description
1 polymer ?
#
loop_
_entity_poly.entity_id
_entity_poly.type
_entity_poly.pdbx_seq_one_letter_code
_entity_poly.pdbx_strand_id
1 'polypeptide(L)'
;MPVLAMVLYLVAWNPTPPKVHGLHQHTKCSMLAADESDEAVTPSTTTDWRVERARLTRQHSQAVLRRPRRFLPCSAASEWAQQLGLSTREEWDDWLELGEGWSSYVPRDPESHYTKLGQWLGWRAWLTGEA
;
A
#
# COMPACT_ATOMS: atom_id res chain seq x y z
N MET A 1 -52.68 9.57 5.05
CA MET A 1 -52.16 10.55 4.05
C MET A 1 -52.63 11.93 4.50
N PRO A 2 -51.76 12.95 4.59
CA PRO A 2 -50.86 13.38 3.51
C PRO A 2 -49.40 13.07 3.80
N VAL A 3 -48.59 12.56 2.87
CA VAL A 3 -48.12 13.05 1.54
C VAL A 3 -47.09 14.18 1.67
N LEU A 4 -45.98 13.99 0.92
CA LEU A 4 -44.91 14.92 0.51
C LEU A 4 -43.61 14.78 1.33
N ALA A 5 -42.68 13.90 0.95
CA ALA A 5 -41.78 14.06 -0.21
C ALA A 5 -41.02 15.40 -0.18
N MET A 6 -39.87 15.44 0.52
CA MET A 6 -38.73 16.29 0.14
C MET A 6 -37.84 15.42 -0.75
N VAL A 7 -38.01 15.44 -2.07
CA VAL A 7 -37.36 16.42 -2.96
C VAL A 7 -35.85 16.45 -2.72
N LEU A 8 -35.18 15.62 -3.52
CA LEU A 8 -33.99 15.96 -4.32
C LEU A 8 -32.92 16.82 -3.63
N TYR A 9 -31.77 16.20 -3.32
CA TYR A 9 -30.49 16.83 -3.65
C TYR A 9 -29.53 15.79 -4.23
N LEU A 10 -29.65 15.65 -5.55
CA LEU A 10 -28.65 15.08 -6.45
C LEU A 10 -27.65 16.22 -6.72
N VAL A 11 -26.48 16.23 -6.07
CA VAL A 11 -25.32 16.97 -6.58
C VAL A 11 -24.11 16.08 -6.46
N ALA A 12 -23.82 15.42 -7.58
CA ALA A 12 -22.57 14.75 -7.86
C ALA A 12 -21.41 15.72 -7.64
N TRP A 13 -20.58 15.46 -6.63
CA TRP A 13 -19.24 16.04 -6.56
C TRP A 13 -18.35 15.30 -7.56
N ASN A 14 -18.35 15.78 -8.80
CA ASN A 14 -17.37 15.37 -9.81
C ASN A 14 -16.45 16.57 -10.08
N PRO A 15 -15.28 16.68 -9.43
CA PRO A 15 -14.34 17.75 -9.72
C PRO A 15 -13.76 17.51 -11.11
N THR A 16 -14.17 18.34 -12.07
CA THR A 16 -13.55 18.40 -13.39
C THR A 16 -12.08 18.78 -13.23
N PRO A 17 -11.13 18.05 -13.86
CA PRO A 17 -9.74 18.46 -13.82
C PRO A 17 -9.58 19.79 -14.57
N PRO A 18 -8.79 20.74 -14.08
CA PRO A 18 -8.55 21.99 -14.79
C PRO A 18 -7.91 21.69 -16.14
N LYS A 19 -8.49 22.25 -17.20
CA LYS A 19 -7.95 22.22 -18.56
C LYS A 19 -6.55 22.85 -18.53
N VAL A 20 -5.51 22.02 -18.68
CA VAL A 20 -4.17 22.48 -19.00
C VAL A 20 -4.21 23.07 -20.40
N HIS A 21 -4.39 24.38 -20.47
CA HIS A 21 -4.17 25.12 -21.71
C HIS A 21 -2.69 24.97 -22.07
N GLY A 22 -2.42 24.15 -23.07
CA GLY A 22 -1.11 24.06 -23.67
C GLY A 22 -0.69 25.41 -24.21
N LEU A 23 0.43 25.93 -23.70
CA LEU A 23 1.15 27.06 -24.28
C LEU A 23 2.52 27.17 -23.59
N HIS A 24 3.51 26.48 -24.15
CA HIS A 24 4.61 27.14 -24.81
C HIS A 24 5.53 26.09 -25.41
N GLN A 25 5.59 26.09 -26.74
CA GLN A 25 6.71 25.52 -27.46
C GLN A 25 7.95 26.26 -26.97
N HIS A 26 8.83 25.60 -26.21
CA HIS A 26 10.18 26.11 -26.05
C HIS A 26 10.88 25.94 -27.40
N THR A 27 10.85 27.05 -28.12
CA THR A 27 11.83 27.52 -29.10
C THR A 27 13.17 26.78 -29.04
N LYS A 28 13.51 26.17 -30.18
CA LYS A 28 14.86 26.07 -30.76
C LYS A 28 16.02 26.10 -29.74
N CYS A 29 16.65 24.94 -29.52
CA CYS A 29 18.06 24.89 -29.10
C CYS A 29 18.89 25.72 -30.09
N SER A 30 19.19 26.95 -29.69
CA SER A 30 20.17 27.81 -30.30
C SER A 30 21.48 27.57 -29.56
N MET A 31 22.40 26.86 -30.22
CA MET A 31 23.81 26.84 -29.84
C MET A 31 24.35 28.29 -29.79
N LEU A 32 25.04 28.64 -28.69
CA LEU A 32 25.97 29.76 -28.41
C LEU A 32 25.74 30.18 -26.95
N ALA A 33 26.71 30.30 -26.05
CA ALA A 33 28.16 30.27 -26.15
C ALA A 33 28.71 29.67 -24.84
N ALA A 34 29.87 29.01 -24.95
CA ALA A 34 30.70 28.74 -23.79
C ALA A 34 31.26 30.07 -23.30
N ASP A 35 30.91 30.44 -22.06
CA ASP A 35 31.76 31.30 -21.25
C ASP A 35 32.05 30.55 -19.95
N GLU A 36 33.33 30.28 -19.79
CA GLU A 36 33.97 29.50 -18.76
C GLU A 36 34.15 30.44 -17.55
N SER A 37 33.46 30.15 -16.46
CA SER A 37 33.72 30.77 -15.17
C SER A 37 33.50 29.72 -14.10
N ASP A 38 34.62 29.16 -13.65
CA ASP A 38 34.75 28.25 -12.51
C ASP A 38 34.30 28.95 -11.22
N GLU A 39 33.00 29.00 -10.99
CA GLU A 39 32.46 29.02 -9.64
C GLU A 39 31.94 27.62 -9.36
N ALA A 40 32.46 27.00 -8.30
CA ALA A 40 32.06 25.68 -7.86
C ALA A 40 30.54 25.69 -7.58
N VAL A 41 29.77 25.29 -8.60
CA VAL A 41 28.32 25.14 -8.53
C VAL A 41 28.05 23.99 -7.57
N THR A 42 27.91 24.34 -6.29
CA THR A 42 27.19 23.49 -5.35
C THR A 42 25.80 23.22 -5.96
N PRO A 43 25.30 21.98 -5.95
CA PRO A 43 24.13 21.57 -6.73
C PRO A 43 22.79 22.16 -6.23
N SER A 44 22.81 23.26 -5.48
CA SER A 44 21.65 23.86 -4.84
C SER A 44 20.84 24.81 -5.72
N THR A 45 21.18 25.06 -6.99
CA THR A 45 20.50 26.11 -7.77
C THR A 45 19.97 25.74 -9.16
N THR A 46 20.33 24.59 -9.73
CA THR A 46 19.67 24.04 -10.94
C THR A 46 19.36 22.56 -10.71
N THR A 47 18.44 22.29 -9.78
CA THR A 47 17.89 20.94 -9.64
C THR A 47 16.88 20.73 -10.76
N ASP A 48 17.20 19.89 -11.76
CA ASP A 48 16.17 19.36 -12.66
C ASP A 48 15.13 18.63 -11.80
N TRP A 49 13.96 19.27 -11.64
CA TRP A 49 12.87 18.76 -10.81
C TRP A 49 12.43 17.35 -11.24
N ARG A 50 12.67 16.96 -12.50
CA ARG A 50 12.36 15.63 -13.01
C ARG A 50 13.25 14.58 -12.36
N VAL A 51 14.55 14.89 -12.20
CA VAL A 51 15.54 14.03 -11.56
C VAL A 51 15.26 13.93 -10.07
N GLU A 52 15.00 15.06 -9.40
CA GLU A 52 14.70 15.07 -7.97
C GLU A 52 13.39 14.34 -7.65
N ARG A 53 12.35 14.51 -8.48
CA ARG A 53 11.10 13.74 -8.35
C ARG A 53 11.34 12.24 -8.51
N ALA A 54 12.15 11.82 -9.50
CA ALA A 54 12.47 10.41 -9.69
C ALA A 54 13.22 9.82 -8.47
N ARG A 55 14.14 10.59 -7.88
CA ARG A 55 14.84 10.24 -6.64
C ARG A 55 13.86 10.05 -5.49
N LEU A 56 12.97 11.01 -5.26
CA LEU A 56 11.98 10.96 -4.17
C LEU A 56 11.01 9.79 -4.34
N THR A 57 10.53 9.50 -5.55
CA THR A 57 9.67 8.34 -5.80
C THR A 57 10.39 7.03 -5.47
N ARG A 58 11.67 6.88 -5.85
CA ARG A 58 12.47 5.69 -5.52
C ARG A 58 12.72 5.57 -4.02
N GLN A 59 13.07 6.67 -3.35
CA GLN A 59 13.27 6.69 -1.90
C GLN A 59 11.98 6.32 -1.16
N HIS A 60 10.84 6.86 -1.62
CA HIS A 60 9.54 6.55 -1.06
C HIS A 60 9.17 5.09 -1.26
N SER A 61 9.29 4.55 -2.47
CA SER A 61 8.98 3.14 -2.76
C SER A 61 9.86 2.21 -1.92
N GLN A 62 11.16 2.50 -1.83
CA GLN A 62 12.08 1.74 -0.99
C GLN A 62 11.72 1.82 0.50
N ALA A 63 11.34 3.00 0.99
CA ALA A 63 10.92 3.19 2.38
C ALA A 63 9.63 2.43 2.70
N VAL A 64 8.69 2.36 1.76
CA VAL A 64 7.45 1.56 1.92
C VAL A 64 7.78 0.07 1.97
N LEU A 65 8.59 -0.43 1.04
CA LEU A 65 8.97 -1.85 0.97
C LEU A 65 9.78 -2.33 2.18
N ARG A 66 10.56 -1.44 2.80
CA ARG A 66 11.35 -1.74 4.02
C ARG A 66 10.51 -1.86 5.28
N ARG A 67 9.26 -1.39 5.29
CA ARG A 67 8.43 -1.45 6.49
C ARG A 67 8.04 -2.90 6.80
N PRO A 68 8.21 -3.39 8.04
CA PRO A 68 7.73 -4.71 8.41
C PRO A 68 6.21 -4.76 8.34
N ARG A 69 5.67 -5.94 7.98
CA ARG A 69 4.23 -6.19 8.02
C ARG A 69 3.74 -6.18 9.46
N ARG A 70 2.59 -5.55 9.70
CA ARG A 70 1.92 -5.56 11.00
C ARG A 70 0.80 -6.58 10.94
N PHE A 71 0.90 -7.62 11.77
CA PHE A 71 -0.11 -8.67 11.87
C PHE A 71 -1.08 -8.38 13.03
N LEU A 72 -2.26 -8.99 12.94
CA LEU A 72 -3.26 -8.96 14.02
C LEU A 72 -2.75 -9.72 15.27
N PRO A 73 -3.32 -9.46 16.46
CA PRO A 73 -3.06 -10.29 17.63
C PRO A 73 -3.58 -11.72 17.42
N CYS A 74 -3.01 -12.69 18.17
CA CYS A 74 -3.31 -14.11 18.03
C CYS A 74 -4.81 -14.42 18.09
N SER A 75 -5.54 -13.81 19.03
CA SER A 75 -6.99 -14.02 19.17
C SER A 75 -7.78 -13.60 17.94
N ALA A 76 -7.61 -12.36 17.47
CA ALA A 76 -8.34 -11.83 16.32
C ALA A 76 -7.99 -12.57 15.01
N ALA A 77 -6.73 -13.00 14.88
CA ALA A 77 -6.30 -13.76 13.71
C ALA A 77 -6.80 -15.22 13.76
N SER A 78 -6.93 -15.82 14.95
CA SER A 78 -7.56 -17.13 15.15
C SER A 78 -9.06 -17.09 14.85
N GLU A 79 -9.78 -16.06 15.31
CA GLU A 79 -11.21 -15.87 14.99
C GLU A 79 -11.45 -15.79 13.48
N TRP A 80 -10.55 -15.14 12.73
CA TRP A 80 -10.60 -15.13 11.27
C TRP A 80 -10.30 -16.51 10.68
N ALA A 81 -9.30 -17.22 11.20
CA ALA A 81 -8.95 -18.56 10.72
C ALA A 81 -10.09 -19.58 10.95
N GLN A 82 -10.80 -19.48 12.08
CA GLN A 82 -11.96 -20.31 12.40
C GLN A 82 -13.11 -20.14 11.39
N GLN A 83 -13.26 -18.96 10.80
CA GLN A 83 -14.28 -18.71 9.77
C GLN A 83 -14.02 -19.46 8.46
N LEU A 84 -12.79 -19.91 8.22
CA LEU A 84 -12.44 -20.72 7.05
C LEU A 84 -12.96 -22.17 7.17
N GLY A 85 -13.29 -22.63 8.38
CA GLY A 85 -13.79 -24.00 8.62
C GLY A 85 -12.74 -25.09 8.42
N LEU A 86 -11.45 -24.75 8.51
CA LEU A 86 -10.33 -25.68 8.43
C LEU A 86 -10.09 -26.32 9.80
N SER A 87 -9.56 -27.54 9.81
CA SER A 87 -9.39 -28.34 11.03
C SER A 87 -7.94 -28.75 11.27
N THR A 88 -7.16 -28.92 10.20
CA THR A 88 -5.76 -29.37 10.28
C THR A 88 -4.79 -28.36 9.67
N ARG A 89 -3.51 -28.54 10.00
CA ARG A 89 -2.42 -27.76 9.42
C ARG A 89 -2.32 -28.02 7.92
N GLU A 90 -2.49 -29.27 7.50
CA GLU A 90 -2.40 -29.68 6.11
C GLU A 90 -3.47 -28.96 5.27
N GLU A 91 -4.70 -28.89 5.76
CA GLU A 91 -5.79 -28.14 5.10
C GLU A 91 -5.48 -26.64 4.99
N TRP A 92 -4.78 -26.07 5.98
CA TRP A 92 -4.32 -24.68 5.94
C TRP A 92 -3.25 -24.46 4.88
N ASP A 93 -2.27 -25.34 4.79
CA ASP A 93 -1.19 -25.26 3.81
C ASP A 93 -1.75 -25.46 2.38
N ASP A 94 -2.62 -26.45 2.17
CA ASP A 94 -3.33 -26.68 0.90
C ASP A 94 -4.15 -25.45 0.50
N TRP A 95 -4.86 -24.84 1.44
CA TRP A 95 -5.64 -23.63 1.20
C TRP A 95 -4.75 -22.44 0.80
N LEU A 96 -3.56 -22.30 1.41
CA LEU A 96 -2.59 -21.28 1.02
C LEU A 96 -2.03 -21.50 -0.39
N GLU A 97 -1.85 -22.75 -0.81
CA GLU A 97 -1.38 -23.10 -2.16
C GLU A 97 -2.41 -22.77 -3.25
N LEU A 98 -3.71 -22.92 -2.95
CA LEU A 98 -4.80 -22.52 -3.85
C LEU A 98 -4.81 -21.01 -4.13
N GLY A 99 -4.23 -20.20 -3.25
CA GLY A 99 -4.01 -18.77 -3.46
C GLY A 99 -5.27 -17.89 -3.40
N GLU A 100 -6.41 -18.43 -2.96
CA GLU A 100 -7.65 -17.68 -2.88
C GLU A 100 -7.77 -16.89 -1.56
N GLY A 101 -7.98 -15.58 -1.66
CA GLY A 101 -8.59 -14.81 -0.56
C GLY A 101 -7.74 -14.58 0.69
N TRP A 102 -6.42 -14.79 0.66
CA TRP A 102 -5.57 -14.58 1.84
C TRP A 102 -5.55 -13.14 2.35
N SER A 103 -5.90 -12.96 3.63
CA SER A 103 -5.86 -11.68 4.31
C SER A 103 -4.42 -11.26 4.62
N SER A 104 -4.03 -10.07 4.15
CA SER A 104 -2.68 -9.54 4.39
C SER A 104 -2.31 -9.31 5.86
N TYR A 105 -3.31 -9.30 6.75
CA TYR A 105 -3.22 -9.05 8.19
C TYR A 105 -2.94 -10.30 9.01
N VAL A 106 -3.12 -11.49 8.44
CA VAL A 106 -2.83 -12.77 9.10
C VAL A 106 -1.51 -13.30 8.55
N PRO A 107 -0.58 -13.78 9.39
CA PRO A 107 0.65 -14.40 8.91
C PRO A 107 0.36 -15.62 8.03
N ARG A 108 1.21 -15.88 7.01
CA ARG A 108 1.13 -17.15 6.25
C ARG A 108 1.46 -18.36 7.13
N ASP A 109 2.46 -18.18 7.99
CA ASP A 109 2.88 -19.16 9.00
C ASP A 109 2.55 -18.60 10.39
N PRO A 110 1.32 -18.86 10.90
CA PRO A 110 0.90 -18.37 12.21
C PRO A 110 1.69 -19.04 13.34
N GLU A 111 2.04 -20.32 13.20
CA GLU A 111 2.81 -21.08 14.18
C GLU A 111 4.14 -20.39 14.49
N SER A 112 4.97 -20.11 13.48
CA SER A 112 6.26 -19.44 13.66
C SER A 112 6.11 -18.00 14.18
N HIS A 113 5.08 -17.28 13.74
CA HIS A 113 4.86 -15.90 14.15
C HIS A 113 4.46 -15.78 15.62
N TYR A 114 3.45 -16.53 16.06
CA TYR A 114 2.91 -16.44 17.42
C TYR A 114 3.71 -17.24 18.44
N THR A 115 4.48 -18.25 18.01
CA THR A 115 5.45 -18.92 18.89
C THR A 115 6.54 -17.96 19.35
N LYS A 116 7.03 -17.08 18.45
CA LYS A 116 7.99 -16.01 18.82
C LYS A 116 7.41 -15.01 19.82
N LEU A 117 6.08 -14.87 19.85
CA LEU A 117 5.37 -13.99 20.78
C LEU A 117 4.93 -14.70 22.07
N GLY A 118 5.09 -16.03 22.17
CA GLY A 118 4.65 -16.83 23.32
C GLY A 118 3.13 -16.95 23.46
N GLN A 119 2.37 -16.70 22.38
CA GLN A 119 0.89 -16.71 22.37
C GLN A 119 0.31 -17.92 21.65
N TRP A 120 1.16 -18.85 21.20
CA TRP A 120 0.75 -20.00 20.42
C TRP A 120 0.34 -21.17 21.31
N LEU A 121 -0.90 -21.65 21.14
CA LEU A 121 -1.45 -22.79 21.89
C LEU A 121 -1.45 -24.09 21.07
N GLY A 122 -1.28 -24.00 19.75
CA GLY A 122 -1.33 -25.13 18.83
C GLY A 122 -2.34 -24.93 17.70
N TRP A 123 -2.25 -25.80 16.69
CA TRP A 123 -3.09 -25.73 15.50
C TRP A 123 -4.58 -25.94 15.79
N ARG A 124 -4.91 -26.86 16.71
CA ARG A 124 -6.30 -27.14 17.08
C ARG A 124 -6.96 -25.91 17.73
N ALA A 125 -6.31 -25.34 18.74
CA ALA A 125 -6.77 -24.11 19.38
C ALA A 125 -6.86 -22.93 18.40
N TRP A 126 -5.97 -22.86 17.42
CA TRP A 126 -5.97 -21.82 16.39
C TRP A 126 -7.14 -21.93 15.39
N LEU A 127 -7.41 -23.14 14.89
CA LEU A 127 -8.35 -23.39 13.80
C LEU A 127 -9.78 -23.68 14.27
N THR A 128 -9.94 -24.39 15.40
CA THR A 128 -11.26 -24.76 15.92
C THR A 128 -11.63 -23.98 17.19
N GLY A 129 -10.67 -23.30 17.82
CA GLY A 129 -10.88 -22.66 19.13
C GLY A 129 -10.90 -23.65 20.29
N GLU A 130 -10.64 -24.94 20.06
CA GLU A 130 -10.58 -25.97 21.10
C GLU A 130 -9.16 -26.11 21.66
N ALA A 131 -9.03 -25.97 22.99
CA ALA A 131 -7.78 -26.20 23.72
C ALA A 131 -7.35 -27.68 23.73
#